data_AF-A0A9W8N015-F1
#
_entry.id   AF-A0A9W8N015-F1
#
_cell.length_a   1.000
_cell.length_b   1.000
_cell.length_c   1.000
_cell.angle_alpha   90.00
_cell.angle_beta   90.00
_cell.angle_gamma   90.00
#
_symmetry.space_group_name_H-M   'P 1'
#
loop_
_entity.id
_entity.type
_entity.pdbx_description
1 polymer ?
#
loop_
_entity_poly.entity_id
_entity_poly.type
_entity_poly.pdbx_seq_one_letter_code
_entity_poly.pdbx_strand_id
1 'polypeptide(L)'
;MNTQPALLYVANVNNPRCTARVLAILYQGGEAAVNDPRLLGTVENKLGIQDWLESQGHEFIVCRKKVSSSKEGPDSDFEKHIVDAEVLITTPFHPGYLTRELMEKAKNLKICVTAGVGSDHIDLDAAVDHNIEVLEVSGSNVVSVAEHVMMSILLLVRNFVPEQLAPPSATPAGPGVPALSGNIGSSSQPARPNRQTVGGLQVETRYSGQDTLDEPITKTIARDLLSIYSKLVQVLYPRRSSGREVLRDWDLWGPLLLCLMLGIMLSINAPPSQSLGVFTSVIVICSLGALFVTVQAKLLGGRVSFFQGLCVLGYCIAPLDIAALVACFVRIIWIRAPIALLAWGWCIWASVNFLDGTKIEQQRILLAVYPLLLFYFILAWMILIQ
;
A
#
# COMPACT_ATOMS: atom_id res chain seq x y z
N MET A 1 16.03 5.43 -22.40
CA MET A 1 14.96 4.52 -21.93
C MET A 1 14.32 3.92 -23.18
N ASN A 2 14.54 2.63 -23.41
CA ASN A 2 14.05 1.93 -24.60
C ASN A 2 12.53 1.73 -24.51
N THR A 3 11.77 2.57 -25.20
CA THR A 3 10.32 2.44 -25.45
C THR A 3 9.99 1.36 -26.49
N GLN A 4 11.01 0.68 -27.04
CA GLN A 4 10.90 -0.34 -28.09
C GLN A 4 10.08 -1.61 -27.76
N PRO A 5 9.94 -2.12 -26.51
CA PRO A 5 9.27 -3.40 -26.31
C PRO A 5 7.74 -3.35 -26.43
N ALA A 6 7.09 -2.23 -26.06
CA ALA A 6 5.63 -2.10 -26.13
C ALA A 6 5.14 -1.85 -27.58
N LEU A 7 5.95 -1.14 -28.37
CA LEU A 7 5.70 -0.91 -29.80
C LEU A 7 5.87 -2.17 -30.67
N LEU A 8 6.55 -3.20 -30.16
CA LEU A 8 6.72 -4.46 -30.88
C LEU A 8 5.43 -5.30 -30.96
N TYR A 9 4.39 -4.98 -30.19
CA TYR A 9 3.08 -5.64 -30.31
C TYR A 9 2.18 -4.98 -31.37
N VAL A 10 2.35 -3.68 -31.63
CA VAL A 10 1.84 -3.06 -32.88
C VAL A 10 2.45 -3.79 -34.10
N ALA A 11 3.69 -4.26 -33.99
CA ALA A 11 4.36 -5.02 -35.04
C ALA A 11 3.89 -6.49 -35.19
N ASN A 12 2.94 -6.98 -34.37
CA ASN A 12 2.28 -8.27 -34.62
C ASN A 12 0.98 -8.14 -35.44
N VAL A 13 0.71 -6.95 -35.99
CA VAL A 13 -0.01 -6.80 -37.27
C VAL A 13 0.92 -7.30 -38.38
N ASN A 14 1.20 -8.60 -38.38
CA ASN A 14 2.01 -9.31 -39.38
C ASN A 14 1.30 -9.42 -40.75
N ASN A 15 0.40 -8.50 -41.06
CA ASN A 15 -0.18 -8.35 -42.37
C ASN A 15 0.32 -7.03 -42.97
N PRO A 16 1.33 -7.05 -43.87
CA PRO A 16 1.90 -5.86 -44.52
C PRO A 16 0.94 -5.16 -45.51
N ARG A 17 -0.38 -5.26 -45.28
CA ARG A 17 -1.46 -4.75 -46.13
C ARG A 17 -2.46 -3.84 -45.41
N CYS A 18 -2.32 -3.59 -44.11
CA CYS A 18 -3.30 -2.80 -43.35
C CYS A 18 -2.66 -1.56 -42.71
N THR A 19 -3.03 -0.39 -43.22
CA THR A 19 -2.77 0.94 -42.66
C THR A 19 -3.52 1.08 -41.33
N ALA A 20 -2.87 0.89 -40.19
CA ALA A 20 -3.50 1.11 -38.88
C ALA A 20 -3.63 2.62 -38.58
N ARG A 21 -4.79 3.01 -38.01
CA ARG A 21 -5.04 4.37 -37.49
C ARG A 21 -4.79 4.41 -36.00
N VAL A 22 -3.78 5.19 -35.60
CA VAL A 22 -3.37 5.36 -34.21
C VAL A 22 -3.83 6.74 -33.73
N LEU A 23 -4.73 6.77 -32.76
CA LEU A 23 -5.24 7.98 -32.12
C LEU A 23 -4.53 8.18 -30.79
N ALA A 24 -3.99 9.38 -30.52
CA ALA A 24 -3.39 9.72 -29.23
C ALA A 24 -4.04 10.95 -28.56
N ILE A 25 -4.42 10.78 -27.30
CA ILE A 25 -4.93 11.83 -26.40
C ILE A 25 -3.83 12.18 -25.40
N LEU A 26 -3.24 13.36 -25.59
CA LEU A 26 -2.10 13.87 -24.82
C LEU A 26 -2.40 15.28 -24.31
N TYR A 27 -1.67 15.73 -23.28
CA TYR A 27 -1.79 17.10 -22.78
C TYR A 27 -1.05 18.09 -23.68
N GLN A 28 -1.50 19.35 -23.67
CA GLN A 28 -0.83 20.42 -24.40
C GLN A 28 0.34 20.96 -23.57
N GLY A 29 1.55 20.96 -24.14
CA GLY A 29 2.74 21.48 -23.46
C GLY A 29 3.05 22.95 -23.78
N GLY A 30 2.49 23.51 -24.87
CA GLY A 30 2.66 24.92 -25.22
C GLY A 30 4.13 25.29 -25.44
N GLU A 31 4.54 26.49 -25.00
CA GLU A 31 5.92 26.95 -25.12
C GLU A 31 6.93 26.05 -24.37
N ALA A 32 6.51 25.43 -23.26
CA ALA A 32 7.38 24.54 -22.49
C ALA A 32 7.79 23.30 -23.31
N ALA A 33 6.87 22.73 -24.08
CA ALA A 33 7.19 21.58 -24.94
C ALA A 33 8.09 21.95 -26.12
N VAL A 34 7.98 23.19 -26.63
CA VAL A 34 8.87 23.70 -27.69
C VAL A 34 10.27 23.94 -27.13
N ASN A 35 10.37 24.46 -25.90
CA ASN A 35 11.64 24.76 -25.26
C ASN A 35 12.36 23.50 -24.73
N ASP A 36 11.62 22.47 -24.30
CA ASP A 36 12.19 21.18 -23.88
C ASP A 36 11.62 20.02 -24.73
N PRO A 37 12.35 19.61 -25.79
CA PRO A 37 11.96 18.47 -26.65
C PRO A 37 11.85 17.14 -25.91
N ARG A 38 12.35 17.03 -24.67
CA ARG A 38 12.25 15.80 -23.86
C ARG A 38 10.88 15.63 -23.23
N LEU A 39 10.01 16.64 -23.28
CA LEU A 39 8.60 16.53 -22.86
C LEU A 39 7.78 15.74 -23.87
N LEU A 40 8.05 14.43 -23.98
CA LEU A 40 7.48 13.56 -25.00
C LEU A 40 5.97 13.36 -24.87
N GLY A 41 5.42 13.43 -23.65
CA GLY A 41 4.00 13.21 -23.35
C GLY A 41 3.02 14.27 -23.89
N THR A 42 3.48 15.19 -24.73
CA THR A 42 2.71 16.34 -25.19
C THR A 42 2.21 16.18 -26.62
N VAL A 43 1.17 16.94 -26.98
CA VAL A 43 0.67 17.05 -28.37
C VAL A 43 1.77 17.53 -29.33
N GLU A 44 2.67 18.39 -28.86
CA GLU A 44 3.78 18.93 -29.66
C GLU A 44 4.85 17.88 -29.97
N ASN A 45 5.25 17.07 -28.99
CA ASN A 45 6.35 16.11 -29.13
C ASN A 45 5.89 14.66 -29.39
N LYS A 46 4.59 14.38 -29.31
CA LYS A 46 3.94 13.21 -29.92
C LYS A 46 4.56 11.86 -29.53
N LEU A 47 4.98 11.75 -28.27
CA LEU A 47 5.71 10.61 -27.69
C LEU A 47 7.05 10.28 -28.39
N GLY A 48 7.48 11.07 -29.38
CA GLY A 48 8.64 10.78 -30.23
C GLY A 48 8.45 9.59 -31.16
N ILE A 49 7.21 9.17 -31.45
CA ILE A 49 6.91 7.97 -32.24
C ILE A 49 6.31 8.24 -33.62
N GLN A 50 6.02 9.50 -33.97
CA GLN A 50 5.38 9.86 -35.24
C GLN A 50 6.18 9.36 -36.44
N ASP A 51 7.46 9.73 -36.54
CA ASP A 51 8.32 9.36 -37.67
C ASP A 51 8.44 7.83 -37.81
N TRP A 52 8.47 7.12 -36.69
CA TRP A 52 8.50 5.66 -36.66
C TRP A 52 7.20 5.06 -37.19
N LEU A 53 6.03 5.54 -36.74
CA LEU A 53 4.72 5.09 -37.23
C LEU A 53 4.55 5.35 -38.72
N GLU A 54 4.89 6.56 -39.18
CA GLU A 54 4.79 6.94 -40.59
C GLU A 54 5.75 6.12 -41.46
N SER A 55 6.94 5.77 -40.96
CA SER A 55 7.88 4.89 -41.68
C SER A 55 7.35 3.47 -41.90
N GLN A 56 6.43 3.00 -41.04
CA GLN A 56 5.76 1.71 -41.19
C GLN A 56 4.45 1.82 -42.00
N GLY A 57 4.10 3.02 -42.47
CA GLY A 57 2.89 3.28 -43.23
C GLY A 57 1.62 3.38 -42.37
N HIS A 58 1.74 3.68 -41.06
CA HIS A 58 0.59 3.92 -40.18
C HIS A 58 0.22 5.40 -40.12
N GLU A 59 -1.06 5.70 -39.92
CA GLU A 59 -1.53 7.08 -39.75
C GLU A 59 -1.57 7.42 -38.25
N PHE A 60 -0.87 8.49 -37.86
CA PHE A 60 -0.84 8.95 -36.48
C PHE A 60 -1.65 10.23 -36.29
N ILE A 61 -2.83 10.08 -35.71
CA ILE A 61 -3.76 11.17 -35.41
C ILE A 61 -3.52 11.62 -33.97
N VAL A 62 -3.02 12.85 -33.82
CA VAL A 62 -2.90 13.52 -32.52
C VAL A 62 -3.89 14.67 -32.52
N CYS A 63 -4.87 14.64 -31.62
CA CYS A 63 -5.90 15.68 -31.54
C CYS A 63 -5.27 17.05 -31.26
N ARG A 64 -5.46 18.02 -32.17
CA ARG A 64 -4.98 19.41 -32.07
C ARG A 64 -5.93 20.39 -32.76
N LYS A 65 -6.46 21.38 -32.04
CA LYS A 65 -6.26 22.84 -32.27
C LYS A 65 -7.24 23.69 -31.45
N LYS A 66 -6.70 24.77 -30.86
CA LYS A 66 -7.36 26.01 -30.41
C LYS A 66 -8.76 25.82 -29.80
N VAL A 67 -8.77 25.89 -28.46
CA VAL A 67 -9.87 25.68 -27.53
C VAL A 67 -9.99 24.22 -27.10
N SER A 68 -9.27 23.96 -26.01
CA SER A 68 -9.30 22.78 -25.17
C SER A 68 -8.70 21.50 -25.76
N SER A 69 -7.97 20.82 -24.91
CA SER A 69 -7.74 19.39 -24.93
C SER A 69 -9.09 18.65 -24.96
N SER A 70 -9.73 18.65 -26.13
CA SER A 70 -11.13 18.32 -26.32
C SER A 70 -11.28 16.80 -26.36
N LYS A 71 -11.35 16.23 -25.16
CA LYS A 71 -11.73 14.84 -24.88
C LYS A 71 -13.13 14.71 -24.29
N GLU A 72 -13.76 15.84 -24.00
CA GLU A 72 -15.03 15.92 -23.29
C GLU A 72 -16.08 16.61 -24.16
N GLY A 73 -17.25 15.98 -24.27
CA GLY A 73 -18.41 16.49 -24.99
C GLY A 73 -18.62 15.90 -26.40
N PRO A 74 -19.86 15.99 -26.92
CA PRO A 74 -20.33 15.28 -28.11
C PRO A 74 -19.64 15.70 -29.42
N ASP A 75 -18.95 16.85 -29.45
CA ASP A 75 -18.24 17.37 -30.62
C ASP A 75 -16.70 17.31 -30.47
N SER A 76 -16.21 16.56 -29.49
CA SER A 76 -14.79 16.47 -29.20
C SER A 76 -14.02 15.75 -30.32
N ASP A 77 -12.74 16.10 -30.49
CA ASP A 77 -11.86 15.44 -31.48
C ASP A 77 -11.70 13.95 -31.14
N PHE A 78 -11.77 13.62 -29.84
CA PHE A 78 -11.79 12.24 -29.37
C PHE A 78 -13.00 11.49 -29.90
N GLU A 79 -14.22 12.02 -29.76
CA GLU A 79 -15.44 11.38 -30.29
C GLU A 79 -15.44 11.23 -31.82
N LYS A 80 -14.84 12.18 -32.53
CA LYS A 80 -14.79 12.15 -34.01
C LYS A 80 -13.85 11.09 -34.55
N HIS A 81 -12.68 10.93 -33.92
CA HIS A 81 -11.62 10.06 -34.43
C HIS A 81 -11.59 8.68 -33.77
N ILE A 82 -12.32 8.46 -32.67
CA ILE A 82 -12.40 7.13 -32.05
C ILE A 82 -13.16 6.12 -32.93
N VAL A 83 -14.06 6.60 -33.79
CA VAL A 83 -14.93 5.76 -34.64
C VAL A 83 -14.13 4.89 -35.60
N ASP A 84 -13.00 5.39 -36.09
CA ASP A 84 -12.14 4.74 -37.08
C ASP A 84 -10.74 4.38 -36.56
N ALA A 85 -10.42 4.69 -35.30
CA ALA A 85 -9.17 4.31 -34.66
C ALA A 85 -9.07 2.79 -34.45
N GLU A 86 -7.90 2.22 -34.73
CA GLU A 86 -7.57 0.82 -34.42
C GLU A 86 -6.77 0.70 -33.12
N VAL A 87 -5.95 1.73 -32.84
CA VAL A 87 -5.17 1.86 -31.61
C VAL A 87 -5.49 3.21 -30.96
N LEU A 88 -5.83 3.19 -29.67
CA LEU A 88 -5.95 4.39 -28.84
C LEU A 88 -4.77 4.47 -27.89
N ILE A 89 -4.15 5.66 -27.78
CA ILE A 89 -3.14 5.97 -26.78
C ILE A 89 -3.68 7.07 -25.88
N THR A 90 -3.71 6.84 -24.58
CA THR A 90 -4.15 7.83 -23.56
C THR A 90 -3.07 8.00 -22.50
N THR A 91 -3.18 9.05 -21.67
CA THR A 91 -2.25 9.25 -20.55
C THR A 91 -3.01 9.66 -19.29
N PRO A 92 -2.66 9.14 -18.09
CA PRO A 92 -3.37 9.46 -16.84
C PRO A 92 -3.29 10.94 -16.46
N PHE A 93 -2.26 11.65 -16.93
CA PHE A 93 -2.10 13.09 -16.68
C PHE A 93 -3.16 13.93 -17.41
N HIS A 94 -3.76 13.38 -18.47
CA HIS A 94 -4.84 13.99 -19.23
C HIS A 94 -5.75 12.90 -19.82
N PRO A 95 -6.57 12.26 -18.96
CA PRO A 95 -7.18 10.98 -19.27
C PRO A 95 -8.32 11.15 -20.27
N GLY A 96 -8.18 10.54 -21.45
CA GLY A 96 -9.28 10.35 -22.40
C GLY A 96 -10.17 9.21 -21.91
N TYR A 97 -11.28 9.55 -21.25
CA TYR A 97 -12.17 8.56 -20.64
C TYR A 97 -12.85 7.69 -21.70
N LEU A 98 -12.43 6.43 -21.82
CA LEU A 98 -13.00 5.48 -22.77
C LEU A 98 -14.15 4.74 -22.10
N THR A 99 -15.35 5.32 -22.21
CA THR A 99 -16.59 4.75 -21.67
C THR A 99 -17.19 3.71 -22.60
N ARG A 100 -18.11 2.87 -22.08
CA ARG A 100 -18.89 1.91 -22.88
C ARG A 100 -19.54 2.56 -24.11
N GLU A 101 -20.15 3.74 -23.97
CA GLU A 101 -20.78 4.47 -25.08
C GLU A 101 -19.79 4.83 -26.20
N LEU A 102 -18.53 5.15 -25.86
CA LEU A 102 -17.50 5.42 -26.85
C LEU A 102 -16.96 4.15 -27.48
N MET A 103 -16.83 3.06 -26.71
CA MET A 103 -16.43 1.76 -27.25
C MET A 103 -17.45 1.21 -28.26
N GLU A 104 -18.74 1.45 -28.04
CA GLU A 104 -19.80 1.10 -29.01
C GLU A 104 -19.66 1.86 -30.34
N LYS A 105 -19.17 3.11 -30.30
CA LYS A 105 -18.85 3.90 -31.50
C LYS A 105 -17.53 3.45 -32.16
N ALA A 106 -16.60 2.89 -31.39
CA ALA A 106 -15.23 2.55 -31.78
C ALA A 106 -15.14 1.20 -32.54
N LYS A 107 -15.70 1.15 -33.75
CA LYS A 107 -15.90 -0.11 -34.50
C LYS A 107 -14.63 -0.89 -34.84
N ASN A 108 -13.50 -0.19 -34.94
CA ASN A 108 -12.22 -0.78 -35.34
C ASN A 108 -11.22 -0.93 -34.19
N LEU A 109 -11.56 -0.46 -32.99
CA LEU A 109 -10.64 -0.38 -31.88
C LEU A 109 -10.28 -1.79 -31.39
N LYS A 110 -8.98 -2.07 -31.32
CA LYS A 110 -8.46 -3.37 -30.88
C LYS A 110 -7.55 -3.24 -29.67
N ILE A 111 -6.80 -2.15 -29.59
CA ILE A 111 -5.79 -1.95 -28.55
C ILE A 111 -5.94 -0.55 -27.97
N CYS A 112 -5.95 -0.46 -26.64
CA CYS A 112 -5.82 0.78 -25.90
C CYS A 112 -4.54 0.74 -25.07
N VAL A 113 -3.67 1.74 -25.25
CA VAL A 113 -2.38 1.85 -24.57
C VAL A 113 -2.38 3.06 -23.65
N THR A 114 -2.13 2.85 -22.38
CA THR A 114 -1.84 3.91 -21.41
C THR A 114 -0.35 4.28 -21.48
N ALA A 115 -0.04 5.48 -21.96
CA ALA A 115 1.27 6.10 -21.87
C ALA A 115 1.54 6.56 -20.42
N GLY A 116 1.80 5.58 -19.56
CA GLY A 116 1.94 5.73 -18.11
C GLY A 116 1.57 4.43 -17.39
N VAL A 117 1.10 4.57 -16.14
CA VAL A 117 0.59 3.48 -15.29
C VAL A 117 -0.71 3.97 -14.66
N GLY A 118 -1.74 3.12 -14.66
CA GLY A 118 -3.10 3.49 -14.23
C GLY A 118 -4.02 3.60 -15.43
N SER A 119 -4.96 2.66 -15.54
CA SER A 119 -5.89 2.54 -16.68
C SER A 119 -7.35 2.65 -16.24
N ASP A 120 -7.59 3.30 -15.10
CA ASP A 120 -8.91 3.52 -14.49
C ASP A 120 -9.82 4.43 -15.31
N HIS A 121 -9.27 5.24 -16.21
CA HIS A 121 -10.04 6.03 -17.18
C HIS A 121 -10.63 5.21 -18.34
N ILE A 122 -10.45 3.88 -18.34
CA ILE A 122 -11.01 2.97 -19.34
C ILE A 122 -12.00 2.05 -18.62
N ASP A 123 -13.21 1.92 -19.16
CA ASP A 123 -14.18 0.92 -18.68
C ASP A 123 -13.68 -0.49 -19.03
N LEU A 124 -12.94 -1.12 -18.11
CA LEU A 124 -12.29 -2.40 -18.34
C LEU A 124 -13.30 -3.54 -18.61
N ASP A 125 -14.48 -3.47 -18.01
CA ASP A 125 -15.53 -4.48 -18.23
C ASP A 125 -16.10 -4.34 -19.65
N ALA A 126 -16.37 -3.10 -20.10
CA ALA A 126 -16.74 -2.86 -21.49
C ALA A 126 -15.61 -3.24 -22.46
N ALA A 127 -14.34 -3.01 -22.11
CA ALA A 127 -13.22 -3.42 -22.95
C ALA A 127 -13.19 -4.94 -23.15
N VAL A 128 -13.47 -5.72 -22.10
CA VAL A 128 -13.61 -7.18 -22.17
C VAL A 128 -14.80 -7.59 -23.05
N ASP A 129 -15.97 -6.96 -22.86
CA ASP A 129 -17.17 -7.23 -23.67
C ASP A 129 -16.94 -6.97 -25.17
N HIS A 130 -16.14 -5.95 -25.49
CA HIS A 130 -15.80 -5.54 -26.85
C HIS A 130 -14.50 -6.17 -27.39
N ASN A 131 -13.85 -7.05 -26.63
CA ASN A 131 -12.60 -7.72 -26.98
C ASN A 131 -11.47 -6.74 -27.37
N ILE A 132 -11.35 -5.64 -26.61
CA ILE A 132 -10.30 -4.63 -26.72
C ILE A 132 -9.20 -4.95 -25.71
N GLU A 133 -7.96 -5.04 -26.17
CA GLU A 133 -6.80 -5.23 -25.29
C GLU A 133 -6.39 -3.90 -24.63
N VAL A 134 -6.31 -3.87 -23.31
CA VAL A 134 -5.82 -2.71 -22.55
C VAL A 134 -4.42 -2.98 -22.05
N LEU A 135 -3.48 -2.13 -22.42
CA LEU A 135 -2.06 -2.23 -22.13
C LEU A 135 -1.56 -0.97 -21.43
N GLU A 136 -0.59 -1.10 -20.55
CA GLU A 136 0.07 0.02 -19.90
C GLU A 136 1.58 -0.26 -19.74
N VAL A 137 2.37 0.77 -19.45
CA VAL A 137 3.82 0.64 -19.29
C VAL A 137 4.14 0.44 -17.81
N SER A 138 3.72 -0.69 -17.25
CA SER A 138 3.88 -1.00 -15.82
C SER A 138 5.35 -0.88 -15.37
N GLY A 139 5.56 -0.19 -14.25
CA GLY A 139 6.91 0.06 -13.71
C GLY A 139 7.62 1.28 -14.29
N SER A 140 7.11 1.93 -15.33
CA SER A 140 7.79 3.07 -15.99
C SER A 140 8.01 4.29 -15.09
N ASN A 141 7.10 4.56 -14.16
CA ASN A 141 7.10 5.75 -13.31
C ASN A 141 7.15 5.44 -11.81
N VAL A 142 7.33 4.19 -11.39
CA VAL A 142 7.24 3.80 -9.96
C VAL A 142 8.32 4.47 -9.10
N VAL A 143 9.52 4.70 -9.65
CA VAL A 143 10.59 5.42 -8.95
C VAL A 143 10.23 6.89 -8.79
N SER A 144 9.78 7.54 -9.86
CA SER A 144 9.37 8.95 -9.84
C SER A 144 8.21 9.20 -8.88
N VAL A 145 7.22 8.29 -8.85
CA VAL A 145 6.10 8.36 -7.90
C VAL A 145 6.59 8.16 -6.47
N ALA A 146 7.48 7.20 -6.21
CA ALA A 146 8.06 6.98 -4.88
C ALA A 146 8.87 8.21 -4.39
N GLU A 147 9.69 8.80 -5.26
CA GLU A 147 10.41 10.05 -4.97
C GLU A 147 9.44 11.19 -4.65
N HIS A 148 8.38 11.34 -5.45
CA HIS A 148 7.36 12.37 -5.24
C HIS A 148 6.59 12.17 -3.93
N VAL A 149 6.26 10.92 -3.56
CA VAL A 149 5.63 10.58 -2.27
C VAL A 149 6.54 10.94 -1.10
N MET A 150 7.81 10.55 -1.16
CA MET A 150 8.79 10.87 -0.12
C MET A 150 8.99 12.39 0.01
N MET A 151 9.08 13.10 -1.12
CA MET A 151 9.15 14.55 -1.14
C MET A 151 7.91 15.16 -0.47
N SER A 152 6.70 14.76 -0.87
CA SER A 152 5.45 15.28 -0.30
C SER A 152 5.32 15.00 1.20
N ILE A 153 5.71 13.81 1.66
CA ILE A 153 5.78 13.48 3.10
C ILE A 153 6.73 14.46 3.80
N LEU A 154 7.94 14.67 3.27
CA LEU A 154 8.91 15.57 3.88
C LEU A 154 8.44 17.02 3.88
N LEU A 155 7.80 17.49 2.80
CA LEU A 155 7.24 18.84 2.71
C LEU A 155 6.16 19.08 3.77
N LEU A 156 5.27 18.10 3.97
CA LEU A 156 4.21 18.19 4.98
C LEU A 156 4.77 18.06 6.40
N VAL A 157 5.64 17.09 6.66
CA VAL A 157 6.27 16.86 7.99
C VAL A 157 7.11 18.07 8.42
N ARG A 158 7.81 18.70 7.48
CA ARG A 158 8.60 19.90 7.76
C ARG A 158 7.79 21.18 7.77
N ASN A 159 6.47 21.11 7.52
CA ASN A 159 5.61 22.28 7.42
C ASN A 159 6.17 23.33 6.44
N PHE A 160 6.72 22.86 5.31
CA PHE A 160 7.46 23.69 4.37
C PHE A 160 6.57 24.72 3.66
N VAL A 161 5.32 24.34 3.36
CA VAL A 161 4.39 25.20 2.61
C VAL A 161 4.01 26.47 3.41
N PRO A 162 3.68 26.40 4.71
CA PRO A 162 3.49 27.61 5.51
C PRO A 162 4.76 28.44 5.70
N GLU A 163 5.93 27.81 5.79
CA GLU A 163 7.21 28.51 6.01
C GLU A 163 7.65 29.35 4.79
N GLN A 164 7.36 28.90 3.57
CA GLN A 164 7.59 29.70 2.35
C GLN A 164 6.64 30.91 2.22
N LEU A 165 5.45 30.85 2.83
CA LEU A 165 4.47 31.94 2.81
C LEU A 165 4.64 32.93 3.96
N ALA A 166 5.47 32.61 4.95
CA ALA A 166 5.75 33.48 6.08
C ALA A 166 6.80 34.56 5.72
N PRO A 167 6.62 35.83 6.13
CA PRO A 167 7.64 36.85 5.95
C PRO A 167 8.89 36.53 6.80
N PRO A 168 10.10 36.86 6.31
CA PRO A 168 11.35 36.45 6.96
C PRO A 168 11.50 37.11 8.33
N SER A 169 11.53 36.31 9.39
CA SER A 169 11.92 36.77 10.73
C SER A 169 12.83 35.74 11.44
N ALA A 170 13.85 36.31 12.10
CA ALA A 170 15.04 35.77 12.75
C ALA A 170 15.01 34.36 13.40
N THR A 171 16.10 33.61 13.18
CA THR A 171 16.63 32.45 13.95
C THR A 171 17.13 32.89 15.36
N PRO A 172 17.50 31.99 16.33
CA PRO A 172 17.58 30.51 16.29
C PRO A 172 17.14 29.72 17.57
N ALA A 173 17.03 28.37 17.45
CA ALA A 173 17.56 27.30 18.36
C ALA A 173 16.63 26.05 18.47
N GLY A 174 17.17 24.84 18.27
CA GLY A 174 16.48 23.53 18.36
C GLY A 174 16.33 22.98 19.80
N PRO A 175 16.19 21.65 20.06
CA PRO A 175 16.16 20.49 19.15
C PRO A 175 14.90 19.60 19.28
N GLY A 176 14.63 18.74 18.28
CA GLY A 176 13.80 17.53 18.47
C GLY A 176 12.92 17.13 17.28
N VAL A 177 13.42 16.23 16.44
CA VAL A 177 12.58 15.38 15.57
C VAL A 177 12.26 14.10 16.37
N PRO A 178 11.04 13.55 16.31
CA PRO A 178 10.84 12.41 15.41
C PRO A 178 9.51 12.45 14.64
N ALA A 179 9.59 12.10 13.36
CA ALA A 179 8.45 11.69 12.55
C ALA A 179 8.25 10.17 12.67
N LEU A 180 7.00 9.72 12.80
CA LEU A 180 6.57 8.34 12.58
C LEU A 180 5.08 8.35 12.20
N SER A 181 4.75 7.97 10.96
CA SER A 181 3.40 7.57 10.59
C SER A 181 3.46 6.28 9.78
N GLY A 182 2.74 5.26 10.27
CA GLY A 182 2.71 3.90 9.75
C GLY A 182 1.63 3.71 8.69
N ASN A 183 1.79 2.67 7.87
CA ASN A 183 0.77 2.29 6.90
C ASN A 183 -0.52 1.92 7.61
N ILE A 184 -1.58 2.65 7.25
CA ILE A 184 -2.96 2.34 7.53
C ILE A 184 -3.54 1.74 6.26
N GLY A 185 -3.95 0.47 6.30
CA GLY A 185 -4.63 -0.22 5.20
C GLY A 185 -4.06 -1.62 4.95
N SER A 186 -4.67 -2.63 5.57
CA SER A 186 -4.43 -4.03 5.26
C SER A 186 -5.04 -4.38 3.91
N SER A 187 -4.20 -4.49 2.87
CA SER A 187 -4.54 -5.31 1.70
C SER A 187 -4.33 -6.78 2.06
N SER A 188 -5.43 -7.52 2.13
CA SER A 188 -5.43 -8.98 2.25
C SER A 188 -5.00 -9.59 0.92
N GLN A 189 -3.86 -10.29 0.94
CA GLN A 189 -3.25 -11.15 -0.09
C GLN A 189 -3.18 -10.63 -1.54
N PRO A 190 -1.98 -10.58 -2.16
CA PRO A 190 -1.91 -10.89 -3.58
C PRO A 190 -2.21 -12.39 -3.72
N ALA A 191 -3.27 -12.73 -4.45
CA ALA A 191 -3.39 -14.06 -5.03
C ALA A 191 -2.05 -14.37 -5.74
N ARG A 192 -1.56 -15.61 -5.59
CA ARG A 192 -0.32 -16.07 -6.25
C ARG A 192 -0.36 -15.62 -7.72
N PRO A 193 0.68 -14.96 -8.25
CA PRO A 193 0.70 -14.62 -9.66
C PRO A 193 0.59 -15.93 -10.44
N ASN A 194 -0.50 -16.11 -11.18
CA ASN A 194 -0.62 -17.23 -12.09
C ASN A 194 0.32 -16.91 -13.25
N ARG A 195 1.54 -17.42 -13.15
CA ARG A 195 2.61 -17.14 -14.11
C ARG A 195 2.32 -17.95 -15.37
N GLN A 196 1.51 -17.39 -16.27
CA GLN A 196 1.31 -17.96 -17.59
C GLN A 196 2.23 -17.28 -18.59
N THR A 197 2.99 -18.11 -19.30
CA THR A 197 3.83 -17.69 -20.42
C THR A 197 3.03 -17.94 -21.69
N VAL A 198 2.59 -16.87 -22.34
CA VAL A 198 1.98 -16.93 -23.67
C VAL A 198 2.97 -16.30 -24.64
N GLY A 199 3.43 -17.07 -25.64
CA GLY A 199 4.33 -16.55 -26.68
C GLY A 199 5.73 -16.09 -26.20
N GLY A 200 6.22 -16.58 -25.05
CA GLY A 200 7.55 -16.24 -24.54
C GLY A 200 7.65 -14.96 -23.70
N LEU A 201 6.54 -14.25 -23.47
CA LEU A 201 6.47 -13.12 -22.54
C LEU A 201 5.91 -13.56 -21.18
N GLN A 202 6.52 -13.05 -20.10
CA GLN A 202 5.99 -13.20 -18.75
C GLN A 202 4.88 -12.16 -18.55
N VAL A 203 3.62 -12.60 -18.59
CA VAL A 203 2.46 -11.78 -18.25
C VAL A 203 2.25 -11.89 -16.74
N GLU A 204 2.35 -10.78 -16.01
CA GLU A 204 2.05 -10.71 -14.58
C GLU A 204 0.65 -10.08 -14.42
N THR A 205 -0.39 -10.91 -14.37
CA THR A 205 -1.74 -10.46 -14.00
C THR A 205 -1.76 -10.17 -12.50
N ARG A 206 -1.48 -8.93 -12.12
CA ARG A 206 -1.80 -8.44 -10.78
C ARG A 206 -3.26 -8.02 -10.75
N TYR A 207 -4.11 -8.95 -10.34
CA TYR A 207 -5.44 -8.58 -9.86
C TYR A 207 -5.25 -7.67 -8.63
N SER A 208 -5.35 -6.34 -8.80
CA SER A 208 -5.68 -5.48 -7.67
C SER A 208 -7.12 -5.80 -7.31
N GLY A 209 -7.37 -6.13 -6.04
CA GLY A 209 -8.71 -6.46 -5.57
C GLY A 209 -9.75 -5.42 -6.01
N GLN A 210 -11.03 -5.83 -5.99
CA GLN A 210 -12.17 -4.95 -6.21
C GLN A 210 -11.95 -3.58 -5.54
N ASP A 211 -12.32 -2.53 -6.26
CA ASP A 211 -12.28 -1.15 -5.82
C ASP A 211 -12.99 -1.01 -4.46
N THR A 212 -12.22 -0.81 -3.39
CA THR A 212 -12.77 -0.70 -2.01
C THR A 212 -13.46 0.65 -1.77
N LEU A 213 -13.47 1.53 -2.77
CA LEU A 213 -14.08 2.85 -2.67
C LEU A 213 -15.62 2.79 -2.75
N ASP A 214 -16.17 1.79 -3.43
CA ASP A 214 -17.61 1.60 -3.61
C ASP A 214 -18.22 0.55 -2.65
N GLU A 215 -17.39 -0.17 -1.88
CA GLU A 215 -17.91 -1.10 -0.87
C GLU A 215 -18.39 -0.34 0.37
N PRO A 216 -19.50 -0.76 1.00
CA PRO A 216 -19.97 -0.12 2.22
C PRO A 216 -18.91 -0.23 3.32
N ILE A 217 -18.70 0.86 4.06
CA ILE A 217 -17.75 0.97 5.18
C ILE A 217 -17.81 -0.20 6.18
N THR A 218 -18.99 -0.79 6.35
CA THR A 218 -19.21 -1.94 7.23
C THR A 218 -18.48 -3.19 6.74
N LYS A 219 -18.42 -3.42 5.43
CA LYS A 219 -17.67 -4.55 4.85
C LYS A 219 -16.17 -4.35 5.02
N THR A 220 -15.67 -3.13 4.80
CA THR A 220 -14.26 -2.80 5.01
C THR A 220 -13.84 -3.01 6.46
N ILE A 221 -14.62 -2.47 7.42
CA ILE A 221 -14.34 -2.64 8.85
C ILE A 221 -14.47 -4.12 9.26
N ALA A 222 -15.50 -4.82 8.79
CA ALA A 222 -15.67 -6.24 9.11
C ALA A 222 -14.51 -7.09 8.59
N ARG A 223 -14.00 -6.79 7.39
CA ARG A 223 -12.83 -7.45 6.79
C ARG A 223 -11.58 -7.20 7.63
N ASP A 224 -11.34 -5.96 8.03
CA ASP A 224 -10.17 -5.61 8.86
C ASP A 224 -10.27 -6.23 10.26
N LEU A 225 -11.45 -6.26 10.87
CA LEU A 225 -11.67 -6.95 12.16
C LEU A 225 -11.50 -8.47 12.05
N LEU A 226 -11.99 -9.11 10.98
CA LEU A 226 -11.76 -10.54 10.75
C LEU A 226 -10.28 -10.84 10.55
N SER A 227 -9.55 -9.96 9.84
CA SER A 227 -8.11 -10.06 9.65
C SER A 227 -7.39 -10.01 11.00
N ILE A 228 -7.67 -9.01 11.84
CA ILE A 228 -7.13 -8.88 13.20
C ILE A 228 -7.45 -10.13 14.02
N TYR A 229 -8.70 -10.60 14.02
CA TYR A 229 -9.12 -11.80 14.74
C TYR A 229 -8.35 -13.05 14.28
N SER A 230 -8.24 -13.27 12.97
CA SER A 230 -7.53 -14.42 12.42
C SER A 230 -6.05 -14.44 12.82
N LYS A 231 -5.39 -13.27 12.79
CA LYS A 231 -3.99 -13.11 13.20
C LYS A 231 -3.83 -13.31 14.69
N LEU A 232 -4.72 -12.74 15.49
CA LEU A 232 -4.75 -12.93 16.93
C LEU A 232 -4.80 -14.42 17.29
N VAL A 233 -5.74 -15.18 16.73
CA VAL A 233 -5.87 -16.62 16.99
C VAL A 233 -4.61 -17.38 16.58
N GLN A 234 -4.00 -17.02 15.45
CA GLN A 234 -2.79 -17.69 14.98
C GLN A 234 -1.55 -17.37 15.82
N VAL A 235 -1.42 -16.13 16.31
CA VAL A 235 -0.34 -15.74 17.23
C VAL A 235 -0.51 -16.45 18.57
N LEU A 236 -1.75 -16.50 19.10
CA LEU A 236 -2.04 -17.10 20.40
C LEU A 236 -2.08 -18.63 20.38
N TYR A 237 -2.35 -19.26 19.23
CA TYR A 237 -2.39 -20.71 19.07
C TYR A 237 -1.88 -21.12 17.67
N PRO A 238 -0.56 -21.16 17.46
CA PRO A 238 0.01 -21.49 16.16
C PRO A 238 -0.23 -22.97 15.80
N ARG A 239 -1.08 -23.22 14.78
CA ARG A 239 -1.25 -24.57 14.19
C ARG A 239 -0.01 -24.95 13.36
N ARG A 240 0.58 -26.12 13.66
CA ARG A 240 1.91 -26.57 13.19
C ARG A 240 2.14 -26.68 11.67
N SER A 241 1.12 -26.66 10.79
CA SER A 241 1.33 -27.09 9.38
C SER A 241 0.99 -26.10 8.26
N SER A 242 0.14 -25.07 8.44
CA SER A 242 -0.31 -24.26 7.27
C SER A 242 -0.62 -22.78 7.53
N GLY A 243 -0.41 -22.24 8.74
CA GLY A 243 -0.86 -20.89 9.11
C GLY A 243 0.19 -19.78 9.18
N ARG A 244 1.50 -20.10 9.11
CA ARG A 244 2.56 -19.08 9.33
C ARG A 244 2.71 -18.06 8.20
N GLU A 245 2.16 -18.32 7.02
CA GLU A 245 2.19 -17.37 5.90
C GLU A 245 1.39 -16.09 6.22
N VAL A 246 0.28 -16.21 6.96
CA VAL A 246 -0.59 -15.09 7.34
C VAL A 246 0.13 -14.12 8.30
N LEU A 247 1.09 -14.61 9.10
CA LEU A 247 1.93 -13.78 9.96
C LEU A 247 2.96 -12.96 9.18
N ARG A 248 3.16 -13.21 7.88
CA ARG A 248 4.07 -12.44 7.02
C ARG A 248 3.47 -11.08 6.64
N ASP A 249 2.15 -11.01 6.62
CA ASP A 249 1.39 -9.79 6.35
C ASP A 249 1.25 -9.01 7.67
N TRP A 250 2.03 -7.95 7.82
CA TRP A 250 2.06 -7.14 9.03
C TRP A 250 0.89 -6.16 9.07
N ASP A 251 0.36 -5.91 10.26
CA ASP A 251 -0.57 -4.82 10.54
C ASP A 251 -0.21 -4.15 11.88
N LEU A 252 -0.41 -2.84 11.97
CA LEU A 252 -0.19 -2.09 13.22
C LEU A 252 -1.51 -1.84 13.98
N TRP A 253 -2.66 -2.08 13.33
CA TRP A 253 -3.98 -1.81 13.87
C TRP A 253 -4.39 -2.75 15.01
N GLY A 254 -4.20 -4.06 14.85
CA GLY A 254 -4.52 -5.01 15.92
C GLY A 254 -3.68 -4.80 17.19
N PRO A 255 -2.34 -4.72 17.09
CA PRO A 255 -1.46 -4.39 18.21
C PRO A 255 -1.81 -3.07 18.90
N LEU A 256 -2.16 -2.04 18.13
CA LEU A 256 -2.59 -0.75 18.65
C LEU A 256 -3.90 -0.88 19.44
N LEU A 257 -4.88 -1.63 18.91
CA LEU A 257 -6.16 -1.86 19.59
C LEU A 257 -5.98 -2.59 20.93
N LEU A 258 -5.15 -3.63 20.97
CA LEU A 258 -4.82 -4.37 22.20
C LEU A 258 -4.09 -3.49 23.21
N CYS A 259 -3.08 -2.73 22.76
CA CYS A 259 -2.36 -1.81 23.63
C CYS A 259 -3.28 -0.72 24.22
N LEU A 260 -4.20 -0.18 23.41
CA LEU A 260 -5.15 0.83 23.84
C LEU A 260 -6.20 0.24 24.80
N MET A 261 -6.67 -0.98 24.53
CA MET A 261 -7.56 -1.71 25.44
C MET A 261 -6.89 -1.90 26.80
N LEU A 262 -5.64 -2.39 26.84
CA LEU A 262 -4.89 -2.58 28.07
C LEU A 262 -4.72 -1.25 28.82
N GLY A 263 -4.29 -0.20 28.10
CA GLY A 263 -4.11 1.13 28.68
C GLY A 263 -5.38 1.68 29.32
N ILE A 264 -6.52 1.56 28.63
CA ILE A 264 -7.83 2.00 29.14
C ILE A 264 -8.24 1.19 30.37
N MET A 265 -8.12 -0.14 30.34
CA MET A 265 -8.53 -1.00 31.45
C MET A 265 -7.74 -0.68 32.73
N LEU A 266 -6.42 -0.50 32.62
CA LEU A 266 -5.59 -0.13 33.76
C LEU A 266 -5.85 1.31 34.23
N SER A 267 -6.14 2.22 33.30
CA SER A 267 -6.42 3.62 33.59
C SER A 267 -7.74 3.84 34.32
N ILE A 268 -8.77 3.04 34.02
CA ILE A 268 -10.09 3.10 34.69
C ILE A 268 -10.00 2.62 36.14
N ASN A 269 -9.17 1.63 36.43
CA ASN A 269 -9.00 1.12 37.80
C ASN A 269 -8.02 1.93 38.65
N ALA A 270 -7.18 2.77 38.03
CA ALA A 270 -6.21 3.59 38.73
C ALA A 270 -6.86 4.79 39.44
N PRO A 271 -6.25 5.32 40.53
CA PRO A 271 -6.70 6.56 41.17
C PRO A 271 -6.77 7.72 40.17
N PRO A 272 -7.78 8.63 40.28
CA PRO A 272 -7.97 9.72 39.31
C PRO A 272 -6.76 10.63 39.11
N SER A 273 -5.91 10.76 40.13
CA SER A 273 -4.67 11.54 40.07
C SER A 273 -3.55 10.90 39.22
N GLN A 274 -3.61 9.59 38.99
CA GLN A 274 -2.58 8.81 38.27
C GLN A 274 -3.09 8.13 37.00
N SER A 275 -4.41 8.13 36.76
CA SER A 275 -5.08 7.47 35.64
C SER A 275 -4.46 7.80 34.26
N LEU A 276 -4.13 9.08 34.02
CA LEU A 276 -3.46 9.52 32.78
C LEU A 276 -2.00 9.05 32.70
N GLY A 277 -1.29 9.02 33.83
CA GLY A 277 0.08 8.53 33.92
C GLY A 277 0.16 7.04 33.64
N VAL A 278 -0.78 6.25 34.18
CA VAL A 278 -0.87 4.80 33.93
C VAL A 278 -1.18 4.50 32.47
N PHE A 279 -2.19 5.17 31.90
CA PHE A 279 -2.53 5.06 30.47
C PHE A 279 -1.32 5.32 29.57
N THR A 280 -0.67 6.46 29.77
CA THR A 280 0.51 6.88 28.99
C THR A 280 1.68 5.90 29.18
N SER A 281 1.90 5.42 30.41
CA SER A 281 2.97 4.46 30.70
C SER A 281 2.77 3.15 29.96
N VAL A 282 1.54 2.61 29.91
CA VAL A 282 1.25 1.39 29.15
C VAL A 282 1.56 1.59 27.66
N ILE A 283 1.12 2.69 27.06
CA ILE A 283 1.36 2.97 25.63
C ILE A 283 2.86 3.09 25.34
N VAL A 284 3.60 3.82 26.17
CA VAL A 284 5.04 4.01 26.01
C VAL A 284 5.80 2.69 26.19
N ILE A 285 5.47 1.91 27.23
CA ILE A 285 6.09 0.61 27.49
C ILE A 285 5.81 -0.35 26.34
N CYS A 286 4.56 -0.48 25.89
CA CYS A 286 4.21 -1.34 24.77
C CYS A 286 4.91 -0.93 23.48
N SER A 287 4.92 0.36 23.15
CA SER A 287 5.49 0.87 21.90
C SER A 287 7.02 0.77 21.88
N LEU A 288 7.70 1.34 22.89
CA LEU A 288 9.17 1.35 22.97
C LEU A 288 9.74 -0.01 23.38
N GLY A 289 9.04 -0.74 24.24
CA GLY A 289 9.43 -2.09 24.66
C GLY A 289 9.38 -3.08 23.49
N ALA A 290 8.28 -3.11 22.73
CA ALA A 290 8.21 -3.94 21.52
C ALA A 290 9.27 -3.56 20.49
N LEU A 291 9.55 -2.27 20.33
CA LEU A 291 10.64 -1.76 19.48
C LEU A 291 12.00 -2.29 19.93
N PHE A 292 12.33 -2.10 21.20
CA PHE A 292 13.61 -2.55 21.76
C PHE A 292 13.81 -4.05 21.59
N VAL A 293 12.80 -4.84 21.95
CA VAL A 293 12.83 -6.30 21.83
C VAL A 293 12.96 -6.75 20.37
N THR A 294 12.25 -6.09 19.45
CA THR A 294 12.32 -6.41 18.02
C THR A 294 13.70 -6.11 17.44
N VAL A 295 14.28 -4.94 17.75
CA VAL A 295 15.65 -4.59 17.32
C VAL A 295 16.65 -5.61 17.85
N GLN A 296 16.55 -5.97 19.13
CA GLN A 296 17.44 -6.96 19.75
C GLN A 296 17.35 -8.33 19.05
N ALA A 297 16.12 -8.82 18.81
CA ALA A 297 15.89 -10.06 18.06
C ALA A 297 16.44 -10.02 16.62
N LYS A 298 16.41 -8.86 15.95
CA LYS A 298 17.03 -8.69 14.63
C LYS A 298 18.55 -8.72 14.68
N LEU A 299 19.15 -8.03 15.65
CA LEU A 299 20.60 -8.00 15.83
C LEU A 299 21.17 -9.39 16.14
N LEU A 300 20.35 -10.26 16.76
CA LEU A 300 20.70 -11.65 17.03
C LEU A 300 20.64 -12.57 15.79
N GLY A 301 20.29 -12.04 14.61
CA GLY A 301 20.27 -12.76 13.34
C GLY A 301 18.91 -13.32 12.91
N GLY A 302 17.81 -12.91 13.55
CA GLY A 302 16.45 -13.35 13.20
C GLY A 302 16.03 -12.96 11.78
N ARG A 303 15.62 -13.93 10.96
CA ARG A 303 15.22 -13.74 9.54
C ARG A 303 13.73 -13.37 9.37
N VAL A 304 13.27 -12.38 10.13
CA VAL A 304 11.88 -11.86 10.07
C VAL A 304 11.90 -10.40 9.60
N SER A 305 10.78 -9.83 9.15
CA SER A 305 10.69 -8.39 8.87
C SER A 305 10.59 -7.56 10.17
N PHE A 306 11.08 -6.32 10.19
CA PHE A 306 11.06 -5.50 11.40
C PHE A 306 9.62 -5.22 11.89
N PHE A 307 8.75 -4.74 11.01
CA PHE A 307 7.34 -4.48 11.34
C PHE A 307 6.55 -5.74 11.70
N GLN A 308 6.93 -6.88 11.11
CA GLN A 308 6.35 -8.16 11.45
C GLN A 308 6.65 -8.56 12.90
N GLY A 309 7.88 -8.31 13.38
CA GLY A 309 8.25 -8.52 14.78
C GLY A 309 7.44 -7.63 15.72
N LEU A 310 7.37 -6.33 15.43
CA LEU A 310 6.57 -5.36 16.19
C LEU A 310 5.09 -5.79 16.30
N CYS A 311 4.52 -6.18 15.16
CA CYS A 311 3.14 -6.60 15.05
C CYS A 311 2.85 -7.83 15.93
N VAL A 312 3.64 -8.91 15.76
CA VAL A 312 3.41 -10.15 16.50
C VAL A 312 3.59 -9.97 18.01
N LEU A 313 4.61 -9.21 18.45
CA LEU A 313 4.82 -8.95 19.87
C LEU A 313 3.65 -8.20 20.52
N GLY A 314 3.00 -7.30 19.76
CA GLY A 314 1.79 -6.62 20.21
C GLY A 314 0.56 -7.52 20.25
N TYR A 315 0.40 -8.44 19.30
CA TYR A 315 -0.66 -9.46 19.35
C TYR A 315 -0.52 -10.39 20.56
N CYS A 316 0.71 -10.70 20.95
CA CYS A 316 0.98 -11.49 22.15
C CYS A 316 0.55 -10.81 23.45
N ILE A 317 0.13 -9.54 23.46
CA ILE A 317 -0.41 -8.85 24.64
C ILE A 317 -1.81 -9.33 25.01
N ALA A 318 -2.57 -9.91 24.07
CA ALA A 318 -3.98 -10.23 24.30
C ALA A 318 -4.31 -11.11 25.53
N PRO A 319 -3.48 -12.08 25.96
CA PRO A 319 -3.72 -12.77 27.24
C PRO A 319 -3.70 -11.82 28.45
N LEU A 320 -2.86 -10.77 28.43
CA LEU A 320 -2.83 -9.73 29.46
C LEU A 320 -4.07 -8.84 29.42
N ASP A 321 -4.62 -8.56 28.23
CA ASP A 321 -5.92 -7.88 28.10
C ASP A 321 -7.05 -8.65 28.77
N ILE A 322 -7.06 -9.99 28.61
CA ILE A 322 -8.02 -10.86 29.30
C ILE A 322 -7.81 -10.80 30.82
N ALA A 323 -6.56 -10.85 31.28
CA ALA A 323 -6.23 -10.75 32.70
C ALA A 323 -6.64 -9.39 33.29
N ALA A 324 -6.42 -8.29 32.55
CA ALA A 324 -6.81 -6.94 32.94
C ALA A 324 -8.34 -6.82 33.01
N LEU A 325 -9.06 -7.37 32.03
CA LEU A 325 -10.53 -7.41 32.03
C LEU A 325 -11.08 -8.15 33.25
N VAL A 326 -10.51 -9.32 33.59
CA VAL A 326 -10.92 -10.05 34.80
C VAL A 326 -10.59 -9.27 36.06
N ALA A 327 -9.44 -8.60 36.11
CA ALA A 327 -9.03 -7.75 37.23
C ALA A 327 -9.97 -6.56 37.45
N CYS A 328 -10.65 -6.05 36.41
CA CYS A 328 -11.69 -5.02 36.56
C CYS A 328 -12.86 -5.50 37.45
N PHE A 329 -13.22 -6.78 37.37
CA PHE A 329 -14.34 -7.34 38.12
C PHE A 329 -13.92 -7.96 39.47
N VAL A 330 -12.72 -8.54 39.52
CA VAL A 330 -12.22 -9.26 40.70
C VAL A 330 -11.12 -8.44 41.37
N ARG A 331 -11.46 -7.74 42.47
CA ARG A 331 -10.48 -6.92 43.22
C ARG A 331 -9.55 -7.71 44.14
N ILE A 332 -9.79 -9.01 44.31
CA ILE A 332 -9.05 -9.87 45.24
C ILE A 332 -7.67 -10.22 44.66
N ILE A 333 -6.59 -9.75 45.29
CA ILE A 333 -5.21 -9.96 44.83
C ILE A 333 -4.83 -11.43 44.69
N TRP A 334 -5.30 -12.30 45.58
CA TRP A 334 -5.03 -13.74 45.55
C TRP A 334 -5.61 -14.46 44.33
N ILE A 335 -6.61 -13.87 43.67
CA ILE A 335 -7.19 -14.40 42.43
C ILE A 335 -6.52 -13.73 41.21
N ARG A 336 -6.24 -12.43 41.30
CA ARG A 336 -5.59 -11.68 40.22
C ARG A 336 -4.15 -12.14 39.96
N ALA A 337 -3.38 -12.40 41.01
CA ALA A 337 -1.98 -12.80 40.92
C ALA A 337 -1.76 -14.09 40.09
N PRO A 338 -2.47 -15.20 40.37
CA PRO A 338 -2.41 -16.39 39.52
C PRO A 338 -2.82 -16.13 38.07
N ILE A 339 -3.90 -15.36 37.85
CA ILE A 339 -4.40 -15.09 36.49
C ILE A 339 -3.39 -14.25 35.69
N ALA A 340 -2.81 -13.22 36.28
CA ALA A 340 -1.79 -12.40 35.65
C ALA A 340 -0.50 -13.20 35.35
N LEU A 341 -0.11 -14.10 36.25
CA LEU A 341 1.05 -15.00 36.02
C LEU A 341 0.78 -16.00 34.89
N LEU A 342 -0.42 -16.57 34.81
CA LEU A 342 -0.80 -17.46 33.71
C LEU A 342 -0.84 -16.71 32.38
N ALA A 343 -1.43 -15.51 32.35
CA ALA A 343 -1.46 -14.65 31.17
C ALA A 343 -0.04 -14.26 30.73
N TRP A 344 0.82 -13.85 31.66
CA TRP A 344 2.23 -13.56 31.42
C TRP A 344 2.95 -14.75 30.79
N GLY A 345 2.80 -15.95 31.37
CA GLY A 345 3.36 -17.18 30.82
C GLY A 345 2.85 -17.49 29.41
N TRP A 346 1.56 -17.22 29.14
CA TRP A 346 0.97 -17.38 27.82
C TRP A 346 1.57 -16.41 26.80
N CYS A 347 1.73 -15.12 27.15
CA CYS A 347 2.38 -14.14 26.27
C CYS A 347 3.78 -14.58 25.86
N ILE A 348 4.56 -15.07 26.83
CA ILE A 348 5.91 -15.59 26.58
C ILE A 348 5.86 -16.80 25.66
N TRP A 349 5.00 -17.77 25.96
CA TRP A 349 4.84 -18.97 25.15
C TRP A 349 4.48 -18.63 23.70
N ALA A 350 3.53 -17.70 23.48
CA ALA A 350 3.13 -17.26 22.15
C ALA A 350 4.30 -16.58 21.41
N SER A 351 5.02 -15.67 22.07
CA SER A 351 6.17 -14.97 21.49
C SER A 351 7.35 -15.90 21.18
N VAL A 352 7.62 -16.90 22.01
CA VAL A 352 8.69 -17.88 21.77
C VAL A 352 8.36 -18.80 20.59
N ASN A 353 7.11 -19.27 20.48
CA ASN A 353 6.68 -20.07 19.33
C ASN A 353 6.80 -19.31 17.99
N PHE A 354 6.67 -17.99 18.02
CA PHE A 354 6.98 -17.15 16.88
C PHE A 354 8.48 -17.11 16.59
N LEU A 355 9.31 -16.87 17.61
CA LEU A 355 10.77 -16.83 17.48
C LEU A 355 11.38 -18.15 16.96
N ASP A 356 10.82 -19.31 17.33
CA ASP A 356 11.23 -20.61 16.80
C ASP A 356 11.09 -20.70 15.27
N GLY A 357 10.16 -19.93 14.68
CA GLY A 357 10.01 -19.81 13.22
C GLY A 357 11.09 -18.98 12.52
N THR A 358 11.90 -18.22 13.27
CA THR A 358 12.79 -17.17 12.72
C THR A 358 14.22 -17.64 12.43
N LYS A 359 14.49 -18.95 12.61
CA LYS A 359 15.78 -19.61 12.40
C LYS A 359 16.94 -18.96 13.18
N ILE A 360 16.67 -18.46 14.38
CA ILE A 360 17.73 -18.06 15.32
C ILE A 360 18.53 -19.31 15.71
N GLU A 361 19.84 -19.16 15.81
CA GLU A 361 20.74 -20.23 16.25
C GLU A 361 20.34 -20.72 17.65
N GLN A 362 20.19 -22.04 17.85
CA GLN A 362 19.64 -22.60 19.10
C GLN A 362 20.40 -22.15 20.35
N GLN A 363 21.70 -21.89 20.23
CA GLN A 363 22.56 -21.41 21.32
C GLN A 363 22.24 -19.96 21.75
N ARG A 364 21.55 -19.17 20.92
CA ARG A 364 21.23 -17.75 21.15
C ARG A 364 19.79 -17.52 21.59
N ILE A 365 18.93 -18.54 21.61
CA ILE A 365 17.50 -18.41 21.94
C ILE A 365 17.31 -17.76 23.31
N LEU A 366 18.08 -18.16 24.33
CA LEU A 366 17.96 -17.59 25.67
C LEU A 366 18.23 -16.06 25.71
N LEU A 367 19.15 -15.56 24.87
CA LEU A 367 19.43 -14.13 24.76
C LEU A 367 18.28 -13.34 24.10
N ALA A 368 17.50 -13.98 23.25
CA ALA A 368 16.29 -13.40 22.65
C ALA A 368 15.08 -13.47 23.61
N VAL A 369 14.98 -14.51 24.42
CA VAL A 369 13.85 -14.72 25.35
C VAL A 369 13.94 -13.81 26.58
N TYR A 370 15.12 -13.53 27.10
CA TYR A 370 15.26 -12.71 28.32
C TYR A 370 14.59 -11.31 28.24
N PRO A 371 14.81 -10.49 27.18
CA PRO A 371 14.11 -9.23 27.03
C PRO A 371 12.58 -9.37 26.90
N LEU A 372 12.09 -10.47 26.29
CA LEU A 372 10.66 -10.75 26.20
C LEU A 372 10.05 -11.01 27.58
N LEU A 373 10.73 -11.80 28.43
CA LEU A 373 10.31 -12.05 29.80
C LEU A 373 10.12 -10.74 30.56
N LEU A 374 11.13 -9.86 30.51
CA LEU A 374 11.12 -8.56 31.18
C LEU A 374 9.99 -7.67 30.66
N PHE A 375 9.84 -7.59 29.33
CA PHE A 375 8.84 -6.77 28.67
C PHE A 375 7.41 -7.12 29.12
N TYR A 376 7.02 -8.40 29.01
CA TYR A 376 5.69 -8.83 29.46
C TYR A 376 5.55 -8.82 30.98
N PHE A 377 6.64 -9.03 31.73
CA PHE A 377 6.60 -9.00 33.19
C PHE A 377 6.21 -7.62 33.70
N ILE A 378 6.77 -6.54 33.14
CA ILE A 378 6.42 -5.18 33.52
C ILE A 378 4.93 -4.91 33.29
N LEU A 379 4.38 -5.33 32.15
CA LEU A 379 2.95 -5.17 31.85
C LEU A 379 2.06 -6.00 32.80
N ALA A 380 2.42 -7.25 33.06
CA ALA A 380 1.71 -8.11 34.01
C ALA A 380 1.78 -7.56 35.45
N TRP A 381 2.90 -6.97 35.82
CA TRP A 381 3.10 -6.34 37.12
C TRP A 381 2.24 -5.10 37.28
N MET A 382 2.11 -4.28 36.24
CA MET A 382 1.17 -3.15 36.24
C MET A 382 -0.27 -3.62 36.48
N ILE A 383 -0.68 -4.76 35.90
CA ILE A 383 -2.00 -5.37 36.14
C ILE A 383 -2.18 -5.80 37.61
N LEU A 384 -1.12 -6.05 38.38
CA LEU A 384 -1.23 -6.42 39.79
C LEU A 384 -1.28 -5.22 40.74
N ILE A 385 -0.65 -4.11 40.35
CA ILE A 385 -0.54 -2.90 41.20
C ILE A 385 -1.75 -1.97 41.08
N GLN A 386 -2.48 -1.97 39.95
CA GLN A 386 -3.79 -1.31 39.84
C GLN A 386 -4.75 -1.78 40.94
#